data_AF-R5L3E9-F1
#
_entry.id   AF-R5L3E9-F1
#
_cell.length_a   1.000
_cell.length_b   1.000
_cell.length_c   1.000
_cell.angle_alpha   90.00
_cell.angle_beta   90.00
_cell.angle_gamma   90.00
#
_symmetry.space_group_name_H-M   'P 1'
#
loop_
_entity.id
_entity.type
_entity.pdbx_description
1 polymer ?
#
loop_
_entity_poly.entity_id
_entity_poly.type
_entity_poly.pdbx_seq_one_letter_code
_entity_poly.pdbx_strand_id
1 'polypeptide(L)'
;MKYDELLSINFVSDQICDSAGKTENRSAHTPYRDEIRLFSCIEQGNVNRLIEEIKRHADGGIFVGTMSENSLMQRKYMAVSSITLATRYAIQGGLREEEAYLFSDRFIKTMDKLNSDAEVMGCL
;
A
#
# COMPACT_ATOMS: atom_id res chain seq x y z
N MET A 1 4.78 -20.67 -0.28
CA MET A 1 5.27 -19.30 -0.57
C MET A 1 5.05 -18.49 0.69
N LYS A 2 6.10 -17.93 1.30
CA LYS A 2 5.94 -17.14 2.53
C LYS A 2 5.45 -15.74 2.13
N TYR A 3 4.43 -15.22 2.82
CA TYR A 3 3.84 -13.92 2.52
C TYR A 3 4.85 -12.76 2.66
N ASP A 4 5.89 -12.96 3.48
CA ASP A 4 7.00 -12.03 3.69
C ASP A 4 7.80 -11.65 2.43
N GLU A 5 7.68 -12.41 1.34
CA GLU A 5 8.42 -12.16 0.09
C GLU A 5 7.61 -11.40 -0.97
N LEU A 6 6.33 -11.12 -0.73
CA LEU A 6 5.42 -10.59 -1.77
C LEU A 6 5.46 -9.07 -1.93
N LEU A 7 6.05 -8.34 -0.98
CA LEU A 7 6.16 -6.88 -1.03
C LEU A 7 7.50 -6.41 -0.44
N SER A 8 8.45 -6.08 -1.31
CA SER A 8 9.66 -5.35 -0.94
C SER A 8 9.32 -3.87 -0.77
N ILE A 9 8.79 -3.51 0.41
CA ILE A 9 8.46 -2.12 0.72
C ILE A 9 9.72 -1.38 1.17
N ASN A 10 10.06 -0.32 0.44
CA ASN A 10 11.19 0.55 0.68
C ASN A 10 10.68 1.91 1.19
N PHE A 11 11.25 2.39 2.29
CA PHE A 11 10.92 3.70 2.84
C PHE A 11 11.90 4.75 2.33
N VAL A 12 11.35 5.82 1.77
CA VAL A 12 12.14 6.96 1.29
C VAL A 12 12.36 7.94 2.43
N SER A 13 13.61 8.32 2.64
CA SER A 13 14.01 9.27 3.69
C SER A 13 13.51 10.69 3.38
N ASP A 14 13.20 11.43 4.43
CA ASP A 14 12.61 12.77 4.39
C ASP A 14 13.51 13.82 3.68
N GLN A 15 14.81 13.55 3.59
CA GLN A 15 15.82 14.44 2.99
C GLN A 15 15.61 14.73 1.49
N ILE A 16 14.69 14.03 0.81
CA ILE A 16 14.39 14.25 -0.60
C ILE A 16 13.31 15.34 -0.79
N CYS A 17 12.46 15.59 0.22
CA CYS A 17 11.30 16.48 0.06
C CYS A 17 11.67 17.98 -0.02
N ASP A 18 12.81 18.37 0.57
CA ASP A 18 13.31 19.77 0.52
C ASP A 18 13.85 20.20 -0.86
N SER A 19 13.97 19.26 -1.80
CA SER A 19 14.50 19.52 -3.14
C SER A 19 13.56 19.05 -4.24
N ALA A 20 12.31 19.52 -4.20
CA ALA A 20 11.40 19.50 -5.35
C ALA A 20 12.02 20.32 -6.51
N GLY A 21 12.99 19.74 -7.20
CA GLY A 21 13.76 20.36 -8.26
C GLY A 21 15.26 20.03 -8.20
N LYS A 22 15.64 18.81 -8.58
CA LYS A 22 16.69 18.51 -9.59
C LYS A 22 17.17 17.06 -9.52
N THR A 23 17.32 16.49 -10.71
CA THR A 23 18.18 15.34 -11.08
C THR A 23 17.57 13.94 -10.96
N GLU A 24 17.07 13.47 -12.10
CA GLU A 24 17.33 12.18 -12.72
C GLU A 24 17.64 10.99 -11.78
N ASN A 25 16.66 10.07 -11.72
CA ASN A 25 16.84 8.62 -11.53
C ASN A 25 16.93 8.00 -10.12
N ARG A 26 16.36 8.63 -9.09
CA ARG A 26 15.90 7.90 -7.89
C ARG A 26 14.46 8.27 -7.57
N SER A 27 13.53 7.35 -7.83
CA SER A 27 12.10 7.55 -7.58
C SER A 27 11.86 7.86 -6.09
N ALA A 28 11.54 9.12 -5.79
CA ALA A 28 11.18 9.56 -4.44
C ALA A 28 9.91 8.90 -3.92
N HIS A 29 9.02 8.45 -4.82
CA HIS A 29 7.80 7.71 -4.51
C HIS A 29 7.48 6.72 -5.64
N THR A 30 6.67 5.71 -5.32
CA THR A 30 6.02 4.89 -6.34
C THR A 30 5.31 5.81 -7.34
N PRO A 31 5.58 5.71 -8.65
CA PRO A 31 4.92 6.56 -9.63
C PRO A 31 3.40 6.40 -9.55
N TYR A 32 2.67 7.51 -9.58
CA TYR A 32 1.19 7.50 -9.53
C TYR A 32 0.57 6.58 -10.58
N ARG A 33 1.16 6.49 -11.78
CA ARG A 33 0.68 5.58 -12.84
C ARG A 33 0.70 4.11 -12.41
N ASP A 34 1.66 3.73 -11.58
CA ASP A 34 1.83 2.36 -11.12
C ASP A 34 0.83 2.08 -9.97
N GLU A 35 0.55 3.07 -9.12
CA GLU A 35 -0.54 3.01 -8.14
C GLU A 35 -1.90 2.83 -8.83
N ILE A 36 -2.22 3.66 -9.84
CA ILE A 36 -3.43 3.51 -10.65
C ILE A 36 -3.54 2.08 -11.19
N ARG A 37 -2.45 1.57 -11.78
CA ARG A 37 -2.41 0.24 -12.37
C ARG A 37 -2.71 -0.87 -11.34
N LEU A 38 -2.12 -0.78 -10.15
CA LEU A 38 -2.35 -1.72 -9.06
C LEU A 38 -3.80 -1.69 -8.59
N PHE A 39 -4.32 -0.51 -8.26
CA PHE A 39 -5.66 -0.38 -7.68
C PHE A 39 -6.79 -0.58 -8.71
N SER A 40 -6.57 -0.28 -9.99
CA SER A 40 -7.54 -0.62 -11.05
C SER A 40 -7.78 -2.13 -11.19
N CYS A 41 -6.88 -2.99 -10.68
CA CYS A 41 -7.15 -4.42 -10.62
C CYS A 41 -8.29 -4.74 -9.63
N ILE A 42 -8.43 -3.95 -8.56
CA ILE A 42 -9.50 -4.07 -7.57
C ILE A 42 -10.82 -3.60 -8.16
N GLU A 43 -10.82 -2.46 -8.86
CA GLU A 43 -11.99 -1.96 -9.60
C GLU A 43 -12.50 -2.99 -10.62
N GLN A 44 -11.60 -3.70 -11.30
CA GLN A 44 -11.95 -4.75 -12.26
C GLN A 44 -12.34 -6.09 -11.59
N GLY A 45 -12.19 -6.24 -10.27
CA GLY A 45 -12.35 -7.51 -9.57
C GLY A 45 -11.36 -8.60 -10.02
N ASN A 46 -10.23 -8.22 -10.63
CA ASN A 46 -9.27 -9.17 -11.22
C ASN A 46 -8.14 -9.49 -10.23
N VAL A 47 -8.41 -10.47 -9.36
CA VAL A 47 -7.47 -10.92 -8.31
C VAL A 47 -6.17 -11.48 -8.90
N ASN A 48 -6.24 -12.21 -10.02
CA ASN A 48 -5.04 -12.78 -10.65
C ASN A 48 -4.08 -11.69 -11.12
N ARG A 49 -4.62 -10.68 -11.80
CA ARG A 49 -3.85 -9.53 -12.26
C ARG A 49 -3.30 -8.72 -11.08
N LEU A 50 -4.09 -8.54 -10.01
CA LEU A 50 -3.61 -7.90 -8.79
C LEU A 50 -2.37 -8.61 -8.22
N ILE A 51 -2.40 -9.95 -8.13
CA ILE A 51 -1.26 -10.74 -7.66
C ILE A 51 -0.04 -10.57 -8.57
N GLU A 52 -0.24 -10.52 -9.90
CA GLU A 52 0.84 -10.28 -10.86
C GLU A 52 1.46 -8.89 -10.71
N GLU A 53 0.65 -7.85 -10.51
CA GLU A 53 1.14 -6.50 -10.29
C GLU A 53 1.88 -6.39 -8.94
N ILE A 54 1.37 -7.00 -7.87
CA ILE A 54 2.07 -7.07 -6.57
C ILE A 54 3.44 -7.74 -6.73
N LYS A 55 3.52 -8.86 -7.45
CA LYS A 55 4.80 -9.54 -7.73
C LYS A 55 5.77 -8.67 -8.53
N ARG A 56 5.26 -7.96 -9.55
CA ARG A 56 6.06 -7.00 -10.32
C ARG A 56 6.63 -5.90 -9.43
N HIS A 57 5.86 -5.46 -8.44
CA HIS A 57 6.30 -4.49 -7.43
C HIS A 57 7.26 -5.10 -6.40
N ALA A 58 7.21 -6.41 -6.14
CA ALA A 58 8.21 -7.09 -5.31
C ALA A 58 9.62 -7.08 -5.94
N ASP A 59 9.70 -7.09 -7.27
CA ASP A 59 10.97 -7.01 -8.00
C ASP A 59 11.48 -5.56 -8.11
N GLY A 60 10.57 -4.59 -8.27
CA GLY A 60 10.91 -3.17 -8.45
C GLY A 60 10.95 -2.33 -7.17
N GLY A 61 10.38 -2.83 -6.07
CA GLY A 61 10.15 -2.12 -4.82
C GLY A 61 8.93 -1.19 -4.86
N ILE A 62 8.17 -1.13 -3.75
CA ILE A 62 7.22 -0.04 -3.50
C ILE A 62 7.93 1.02 -2.66
N PHE A 63 7.94 2.26 -3.14
CA PHE A 63 8.59 3.38 -2.47
C PHE A 63 7.53 4.25 -1.80
N VAL A 64 7.60 4.37 -0.48
CA VAL A 64 6.64 5.13 0.33
C VAL A 64 7.39 6.12 1.22
N GLY A 65 6.82 7.30 1.44
CA GLY A 65 7.41 8.31 2.30
C GLY A 65 7.46 7.88 3.77
N THR A 66 8.31 8.52 4.55
CA THR A 66 8.38 8.32 6.00
C THR A 66 7.29 9.16 6.68
N MET A 67 6.30 8.49 7.27
CA MET A 67 5.14 9.08 7.98
C MET A 67 5.28 8.97 9.50
N SER A 68 6.19 8.13 9.98
CA SER A 68 6.52 7.98 11.40
C SER A 68 7.95 7.50 11.58
N GLU A 69 8.61 7.97 12.64
CA GLU A 69 9.89 7.41 13.12
C GLU A 69 9.70 6.05 13.81
N ASN A 70 8.48 5.73 14.25
CA ASN A 70 8.14 4.45 14.83
C ASN A 70 7.81 3.44 13.71
N SER A 71 8.59 2.36 13.60
CA SER A 71 8.43 1.37 12.52
C SER A 71 7.05 0.72 12.47
N LEU A 72 6.46 0.45 13.64
CA LEU A 72 5.11 -0.12 13.74
C LEU A 72 4.07 0.87 13.22
N MET A 73 4.15 2.13 13.66
CA MET A 73 3.24 3.18 13.18
C MET A 73 3.42 3.45 11.69
N GLN A 74 4.65 3.46 11.19
CA GLN A 74 4.96 3.59 9.77
C GLN A 74 4.23 2.52 8.93
N ARG A 75 4.27 1.26 9.36
CA ARG A 75 3.57 0.16 8.66
C ARG A 75 2.06 0.28 8.80
N LYS A 76 1.54 0.61 9.99
CA LYS A 76 0.11 0.83 10.20
C LYS A 76 -0.42 1.94 9.30
N TYR A 77 0.28 3.07 9.20
CA TYR A 77 -0.11 4.17 8.31
C TYR A 77 -0.09 3.75 6.84
N MET A 78 0.91 2.99 6.39
CA MET A 78 0.87 2.44 5.04
C MET A 78 -0.32 1.52 4.80
N ALA A 79 -0.61 0.61 5.72
CA ALA A 79 -1.74 -0.31 5.62
C ALA A 79 -3.07 0.46 5.54
N VAL A 80 -3.26 1.46 6.40
CA VAL A 80 -4.45 2.33 6.44
C VAL A 80 -4.61 3.13 5.14
N SER A 81 -3.52 3.73 4.64
CA SER A 81 -3.55 4.46 3.36
C SER A 81 -3.90 3.53 2.19
N SER A 82 -3.31 2.33 2.17
CA SER A 82 -3.52 1.34 1.11
C SER A 82 -4.96 0.84 1.08
N ILE A 83 -5.53 0.46 2.23
CA ILE A 83 -6.93 -0.01 2.28
C ILE A 83 -7.90 1.11 1.94
N THR A 84 -7.58 2.36 2.29
CA THR A 84 -8.41 3.52 1.94
C THR A 84 -8.53 3.67 0.44
N LEU A 85 -7.42 3.57 -0.30
CA LEU A 85 -7.43 3.61 -1.76
C LEU A 85 -8.16 2.41 -2.35
N ALA A 86 -7.82 1.19 -1.90
CA ALA A 86 -8.48 -0.03 -2.34
C ALA A 86 -10.01 0.04 -2.19
N THR A 87 -10.50 0.61 -1.10
CA THR A 87 -11.93 0.81 -0.83
C THR A 87 -12.58 1.71 -1.89
N ARG A 88 -11.90 2.79 -2.32
CA ARG A 88 -12.42 3.68 -3.38
C ARG A 88 -12.53 2.98 -4.72
N TYR A 89 -11.51 2.21 -5.11
CA TYR A 89 -11.53 1.45 -6.36
C TYR A 89 -12.55 0.31 -6.32
N ALA A 90 -12.73 -0.35 -5.18
CA ALA A 90 -13.78 -1.36 -5.01
C ALA A 90 -15.18 -0.76 -5.23
N ILE A 91 -15.46 0.42 -4.67
CA ILE A 91 -16.72 1.14 -4.89
C ILE A 91 -16.89 1.52 -6.37
N GLN A 92 -15.83 2.04 -7.01
CA GLN A 92 -15.86 2.35 -8.45
C GLN A 92 -16.13 1.10 -9.31
N GLY A 93 -15.62 -0.06 -8.88
CA GLY A 93 -15.87 -1.37 -9.49
C GLY A 93 -17.28 -1.93 -9.25
N GLY A 94 -18.14 -1.22 -8.50
CA GLY A 94 -19.53 -1.59 -8.26
C GLY A 94 -19.80 -2.27 -6.92
N LEU A 95 -18.82 -2.36 -6.01
CA LEU A 95 -19.08 -2.81 -4.64
C LEU A 95 -19.93 -1.77 -3.90
N ARG A 96 -20.93 -2.23 -3.15
CA ARG A 96 -21.76 -1.32 -2.35
C ARG A 96 -20.92 -0.57 -1.32
N GLU A 97 -21.14 0.73 -1.20
CA GLU A 97 -20.39 1.61 -0.30
C GLU A 97 -20.37 1.09 1.15
N GLU A 98 -21.54 0.74 1.68
CA GLU A 98 -21.67 0.22 3.06
C GLU A 98 -20.78 -1.01 3.29
N GLU A 99 -20.71 -1.91 2.31
CA GLU A 99 -19.93 -3.14 2.39
C GLU A 99 -18.42 -2.85 2.32
N ALA A 100 -18.04 -1.95 1.41
CA ALA A 100 -16.67 -1.49 1.27
C ALA A 100 -16.16 -0.79 2.54
N TYR A 101 -16.97 0.12 3.11
CA TYR A 101 -16.63 0.81 4.34
C TYR A 101 -16.59 -0.13 5.55
N LEU A 102 -17.55 -1.05 5.67
CA LEU A 102 -17.54 -2.06 6.75
C LEU A 102 -16.29 -2.95 6.69
N PHE A 103 -15.82 -3.28 5.48
CA PHE A 103 -14.57 -3.99 5.30
C PHE A 103 -13.36 -3.15 5.75
N SER A 104 -13.25 -1.91 5.26
CA SER A 104 -12.21 -0.97 5.65
C SER A 104 -12.14 -0.77 7.17
N ASP A 105 -13.28 -0.54 7.82
CA ASP A 105 -13.36 -0.34 9.27
C ASP A 105 -12.87 -1.54 10.06
N ARG A 106 -13.24 -2.76 9.64
CA ARG A 106 -12.78 -3.99 10.30
C ARG A 106 -11.28 -4.19 10.11
N PHE A 107 -10.77 -3.91 8.92
CA PHE A 107 -9.34 -3.98 8.62
C PHE A 107 -8.55 -3.00 9.49
N ILE A 108 -8.96 -1.72 9.53
CA ILE A 108 -8.29 -0.68 10.33
C ILE A 108 -8.35 -1.02 11.82
N LYS A 109 -9.50 -1.47 12.34
CA LYS A 109 -9.62 -1.93 13.74
C LYS A 109 -8.73 -3.12 14.06
N THR A 110 -8.47 -3.98 13.08
CA THR A 110 -7.54 -5.10 13.24
C THR A 110 -6.11 -4.57 13.32
N MET A 111 -5.71 -3.72 12.37
CA MET A 111 -4.40 -3.09 12.33
C MET A 111 -4.07 -2.28 13.59
N ASP A 112 -5.06 -1.55 14.13
CA ASP A 112 -4.91 -0.77 15.36
C ASP A 112 -4.48 -1.63 16.55
N LYS A 113 -5.00 -2.86 16.66
CA LYS A 113 -4.73 -3.79 17.76
C LYS A 113 -3.38 -4.49 17.67
N LEU A 114 -2.73 -4.49 16.50
CA LEU A 114 -1.44 -5.18 16.31
C LEU A 114 -0.32 -4.42 17.01
N ASN A 115 0.59 -5.13 17.66
CA ASN A 115 1.63 -4.52 18.51
C ASN A 115 3.05 -4.84 18.04
N SER A 116 3.19 -5.51 16.89
CA SER A 116 4.48 -5.84 16.31
C SER A 116 4.48 -5.72 14.79
N ASP A 117 5.67 -5.45 14.25
CA ASP A 117 5.89 -5.37 12.81
C ASP A 117 5.54 -6.67 12.11
N ALA A 118 5.86 -7.82 12.72
CA ALA A 118 5.57 -9.15 12.17
C ALA A 118 4.06 -9.40 12.06
N GLU A 119 3.28 -9.02 13.06
CA GLU A 119 1.81 -9.14 13.01
C GLU A 119 1.21 -8.29 11.89
N VAL A 120 1.70 -7.05 11.73
CA VAL A 120 1.23 -6.14 10.67
C VAL A 120 1.56 -6.71 9.29
N MET A 121 2.79 -7.17 9.08
CA MET A 121 3.20 -7.75 7.80
C MET A 121 2.50 -9.08 7.50
N GLY A 122 2.17 -9.88 8.51
CA GLY A 122 1.41 -11.12 8.33
C GLY A 122 -0.05 -10.91 7.91
N CYS A 123 -0.58 -9.69 8.04
CA CYS A 123 -1.93 -9.32 7.63
C CYS A 123 -1.98 -8.62 6.25
N LEU A 124 -0.83 -8.30 5.67
CA LEU A 124 -0.68 -7.67 4.34
C LEU A 124 -0.38 -8.74 3.29
#